data_AF-A0A7J8YFM4-F1
#
_entry.id   AF-A0A7J8YFM4-F1
#
_cell.length_a   1.000
_cell.length_b   1.000
_cell.length_c   1.000
_cell.angle_alpha   90.00
_cell.angle_beta   90.00
_cell.angle_gamma   90.00
#
_symmetry.space_group_name_H-M   'P 1'
#
loop_
_entity.id
_entity.type
_entity.pdbx_description
1 polymer ?
#
loop_
_entity_poly.entity_id
_entity_poly.type
_entity_poly.pdbx_seq_one_letter_code
_entity_poly.pdbx_strand_id
1 'polypeptide(L)'
;VEAYRPNDSACHGRFGVTARTAPVFGPGGHAYVYLCYGLHTMLNVVADKEGAGAAVLIRACAPVCGLETIQERRGQQTEKPILLTGPGKVGQALGITTEWSNHPLYTPGN
;
A
#
# COMPACT_ATOMS: atom_id res chain seq x y z
N VAL A 1 1.87 5.04 9.77
CA VAL A 1 0.83 4.15 9.22
C VAL A 1 -0.54 4.69 9.58
N GLU A 2 -1.61 4.14 9.01
CA GLU A 2 -3.01 4.46 9.36
C GLU A 2 -3.87 3.19 9.23
N ALA A 3 -4.83 2.99 10.12
CA ALA A 3 -5.63 1.77 10.19
C ALA A 3 -7.08 2.03 9.78
N TYR A 4 -7.65 1.11 9.01
CA TYR A 4 -9.04 1.13 8.56
C TYR A 4 -9.76 -0.14 8.98
N ARG A 5 -11.00 -0.02 9.44
CA ARG A 5 -11.82 -1.11 9.98
C ARG A 5 -13.21 -1.15 9.31
N PRO A 6 -13.96 -2.26 9.42
CA PRO A 6 -15.23 -2.43 8.69
C PRO A 6 -16.30 -1.37 8.99
N ASN A 7 -16.28 -0.81 10.21
CA ASN A 7 -17.22 0.21 10.67
C ASN A 7 -16.68 1.65 10.52
N ASP A 8 -15.52 1.83 9.88
CA ASP A 8 -14.93 3.14 9.64
C ASP A 8 -15.52 3.76 8.36
N SER A 9 -16.02 4.99 8.47
CA SER A 9 -16.49 5.77 7.32
C SER A 9 -15.44 5.96 6.22
N ALA A 10 -14.16 5.97 6.59
CA ALA A 10 -13.03 6.12 5.66
C ALA A 10 -12.55 4.79 5.05
N CYS A 11 -13.04 3.64 5.52
CA CYS A 11 -12.64 2.35 4.97
C CYS A 11 -13.34 2.08 3.64
N HIS A 12 -12.57 1.74 2.61
CA HIS A 12 -13.12 1.31 1.32
C HIS A 12 -14.05 0.10 1.43
N GLY A 13 -13.81 -0.79 2.40
CA GLY A 13 -14.64 -1.97 2.66
C GLY A 13 -16.04 -1.65 3.20
N ARG A 14 -16.31 -0.42 3.67
CA ARG A 14 -17.60 -0.05 4.27
C ARG A 14 -18.81 -0.29 3.34
N PHE A 15 -18.61 -0.19 2.02
CA PHE A 15 -19.66 -0.42 1.03
C PHE A 15 -19.73 -1.86 0.51
N GLY A 16 -19.01 -2.78 1.16
CA GLY A 16 -18.95 -4.18 0.78
C GLY A 16 -17.94 -4.50 -0.31
N VAL A 17 -18.11 -5.69 -0.89
CA VAL A 17 -17.16 -6.29 -1.83
C VAL A 17 -17.45 -5.84 -3.25
N THR A 18 -16.43 -5.28 -3.89
CA THR A 18 -16.36 -4.94 -5.30
C THR A 18 -15.05 -5.50 -5.86
N ALA A 19 -14.86 -5.53 -7.18
CA ALA A 19 -13.57 -5.94 -7.75
C ALA A 19 -12.37 -5.15 -7.18
N ARG A 20 -12.57 -3.85 -6.88
CA ARG A 20 -11.55 -2.99 -6.27
C ARG A 20 -11.33 -3.28 -4.78
N THR A 21 -12.37 -3.62 -4.03
CA THR A 21 -12.31 -3.79 -2.57
C THR A 21 -12.13 -5.24 -2.14
N ALA A 22 -12.34 -6.21 -3.02
CA ALA A 22 -12.17 -7.63 -2.73
C ALA A 22 -10.83 -7.96 -2.02
N PRO A 23 -9.68 -7.37 -2.39
CA PRO A 23 -8.43 -7.67 -1.69
C PRO A 23 -8.41 -7.29 -0.20
N VAL A 24 -9.13 -6.24 0.24
CA VAL A 24 -9.16 -5.88 1.68
C VAL A 24 -9.92 -6.90 2.53
N PHE A 25 -10.74 -7.75 1.90
CA PHE A 25 -11.44 -8.86 2.52
C PHE A 25 -10.69 -10.20 2.39
N GLY A 26 -9.52 -10.21 1.72
CA GLY A 26 -8.69 -11.40 1.59
C GLY A 26 -8.00 -11.82 2.90
N PRO A 27 -7.06 -12.76 2.84
CA PRO A 27 -6.36 -13.22 4.05
C PRO A 27 -5.44 -12.14 4.62
N GLY A 28 -5.27 -12.12 5.94
CA GLY A 28 -4.35 -11.22 6.63
C GLY A 28 -2.92 -11.31 6.09
N GLY A 29 -2.19 -10.20 6.13
CA GLY A 29 -0.81 -10.11 5.63
C GLY A 29 -0.68 -10.03 4.11
N HIS A 30 -1.78 -9.92 3.36
CA HIS A 30 -1.75 -9.71 1.92
C HIS A 30 -1.76 -8.21 1.59
N ALA A 31 -1.20 -7.87 0.43
CA ALA A 31 -1.22 -6.50 -0.07
C ALA A 31 -2.62 -6.13 -0.60
N TYR A 32 -3.14 -5.00 -0.15
CA TYR A 32 -4.25 -4.32 -0.79
C TYR A 32 -3.73 -3.06 -1.48
N VAL A 33 -3.67 -3.10 -2.81
CA VAL A 33 -3.10 -2.02 -3.62
C VAL A 33 -4.18 -1.42 -4.52
N TYR A 34 -4.26 -0.09 -4.53
CA TYR A 34 -5.17 0.64 -5.42
C TYR A 34 -4.55 1.95 -5.93
N LEU A 35 -5.09 2.47 -7.02
CA LEU A 35 -4.71 3.76 -7.58
C LEU A 35 -5.58 4.88 -6.99
N CYS A 36 -4.94 5.86 -6.37
CA CYS A 36 -5.58 7.07 -5.85
C CYS A 36 -5.50 8.18 -6.89
N TYR A 37 -6.65 8.78 -7.21
CA TYR A 37 -6.79 9.84 -8.23
C TYR A 37 -6.19 9.49 -9.61
N GLY A 38 -6.09 8.21 -9.96
CA GLY A 38 -5.49 7.79 -11.23
C GLY A 38 -3.96 7.96 -11.29
N LEU A 39 -3.30 8.37 -10.20
CA LEU A 39 -1.89 8.80 -10.23
C LEU A 39 -1.01 8.09 -9.21
N HIS A 40 -1.51 7.86 -8.00
CA HIS A 40 -0.67 7.41 -6.90
C HIS A 40 -1.07 6.02 -6.42
N THR A 41 -0.15 5.06 -6.50
CA THR A 41 -0.36 3.71 -5.96
C THR A 41 -0.30 3.74 -4.43
N MET A 42 -1.37 3.28 -3.78
CA MET A 42 -1.49 3.20 -2.32
C MET A 42 -1.28 1.75 -1.89
N LEU A 43 -0.27 1.52 -1.04
CA LEU A 43 0.02 0.20 -0.46
C LEU A 43 -0.62 0.07 0.92
N ASN A 44 -1.49 -0.93 1.06
CA ASN A 44 -2.07 -1.33 2.33
C ASN A 44 -1.74 -2.80 2.61
N VAL A 45 -1.75 -3.17 3.90
CA VAL A 45 -1.63 -4.55 4.35
C VAL A 45 -2.96 -4.96 4.98
N VAL A 46 -3.56 -6.06 4.52
CA VAL A 46 -4.75 -6.65 5.16
C VAL A 46 -4.39 -7.04 6.59
N ALA A 47 -5.16 -6.55 7.55
CA ALA A 47 -4.78 -6.55 8.97
C ALA A 47 -5.74 -7.32 9.87
N ASP A 48 -6.59 -8.15 9.29
CA ASP A 48 -7.56 -8.97 10.01
C ASP A 48 -7.81 -10.28 9.25
N LYS A 49 -8.65 -11.15 9.80
CA LYS A 49 -9.06 -12.40 9.19
C LYS A 49 -9.80 -12.17 7.87
N GLU A 50 -9.74 -13.17 7.01
CA GLU A 50 -10.50 -13.20 5.76
C GLU A 50 -11.99 -12.92 6.00
N GLY A 51 -12.57 -12.10 5.13
CA GLY A 51 -13.95 -11.65 5.20
C GLY A 51 -14.19 -10.45 6.14
N ALA A 52 -13.23 -10.04 6.98
CA ALA A 52 -13.43 -8.92 7.89
C ALA A 52 -13.46 -7.56 7.15
N GLY A 53 -12.48 -7.28 6.29
CA GLY A 53 -12.40 -5.99 5.58
C GLY A 53 -11.66 -4.91 6.37
N ALA A 54 -10.44 -5.20 6.83
CA ALA A 54 -9.60 -4.25 7.56
C ALA A 54 -8.18 -4.24 7.01
N ALA A 55 -7.55 -3.07 7.00
CA ALA A 55 -6.19 -2.91 6.48
C ALA A 55 -5.44 -1.74 7.13
N VAL A 56 -4.12 -1.74 6.95
CA VAL A 56 -3.21 -0.68 7.39
C VAL A 56 -2.52 -0.05 6.19
N LEU A 57 -2.69 1.26 5.99
CA LEU A 57 -2.00 2.06 4.97
C LEU A 57 -0.57 2.38 5.38
N ILE A 58 0.37 2.12 4.47
CA ILE A 58 1.76 2.56 4.63
C ILE A 58 1.87 4.02 4.18
N ARG A 59 1.95 4.92 5.16
CA ARG A 59 1.98 6.37 4.92
C ARG A 59 3.36 6.95 4.63
N ALA A 60 4.39 6.36 5.23
CA ALA A 60 5.76 6.79 5.08
C ALA A 60 6.71 5.68 5.56
N CYS A 61 7.94 5.69 5.09
CA CYS A 61 9.02 4.85 5.60
C CYS A 61 10.37 5.55 5.48
N ALA A 62 11.35 5.10 6.25
CA ALA A 62 12.74 5.52 6.10
C ALA A 62 13.45 4.51 5.18
N PRO A 63 14.20 4.98 4.17
CA PRO A 63 15.01 4.08 3.36
C PRO A 63 16.14 3.48 4.21
N VAL A 64 16.25 2.15 4.23
CA VAL A 64 17.34 1.43 4.91
C VAL A 64 18.38 0.88 3.92
N CYS A 65 17.97 0.66 2.67
CA CYS A 65 18.80 0.22 1.55
C CYS A 65 18.14 0.64 0.23
N GLY A 66 18.85 0.48 -0.90
CA GLY A 66 18.30 0.74 -2.24
C GLY A 66 18.03 2.22 -2.55
N LEU A 67 18.82 3.14 -1.97
CA LEU A 67 18.61 4.58 -2.14
C LEU A 67 18.69 5.02 -3.61
N GLU A 68 19.63 4.48 -4.38
CA GLU A 68 19.79 4.78 -5.82
C GLU A 68 18.51 4.41 -6.60
N THR A 69 18.02 3.18 -6.44
CA THR A 69 16.76 2.72 -7.05
C THR A 69 15.56 3.58 -6.64
N ILE A 70 15.51 4.01 -5.37
CA ILE A 70 14.48 4.93 -4.89
C ILE A 70 14.60 6.28 -5.61
N GLN A 71 15.80 6.87 -5.69
CA GLN A 71 16.04 8.16 -6.32
C GLN A 71 15.69 8.13 -7.81
N GLU A 72 16.05 7.07 -8.52
CA GLU A 72 15.69 6.82 -9.92
C GLU A 72 14.17 6.78 -10.11
N ARG A 73 13.47 5.91 -9.35
CA ARG A 73 12.01 5.79 -9.43
C ARG A 73 11.28 7.07 -9.05
N ARG A 74 11.85 7.84 -8.12
CA ARG A 74 11.31 9.13 -7.66
C ARG A 74 11.65 10.27 -8.61
N GLY A 75 12.59 10.11 -9.53
CA GLY A 75 13.11 11.19 -10.39
C GLY A 75 13.74 12.33 -9.58
N GLN A 76 14.30 12.02 -8.41
CA GLN A 76 14.83 13.00 -7.46
C GLN A 76 16.16 12.52 -6.88
N GLN A 77 17.27 13.17 -7.26
CA GLN A 77 18.58 12.91 -6.67
C GLN A 77 18.74 13.73 -5.39
N THR A 78 18.21 13.23 -4.29
CA THR A 78 18.34 13.86 -2.96
C THR A 78 18.36 12.81 -1.86
N GLU A 79 19.15 13.06 -0.82
CA GLU A 79 19.15 12.25 0.42
C GLU A 79 18.17 12.78 1.46
N LYS A 80 17.43 13.86 1.15
CA LYS A 80 16.48 14.45 2.08
C LYS A 80 15.40 13.43 2.48
N PRO A 81 14.84 13.54 3.70
CA PRO A 81 13.75 12.66 4.17
C PRO A 81 12.52 12.62 3.26
N ILE A 82 12.41 13.55 2.31
CA ILE A 82 11.22 13.78 1.49
C ILE A 82 10.89 12.66 0.50
N LEU A 83 11.81 11.74 0.24
CA LEU A 83 11.66 10.68 -0.76
C LEU A 83 10.49 9.73 -0.43
N LEU A 84 10.17 9.50 0.84
CA LEU A 84 9.16 8.52 1.28
C LEU A 84 8.21 9.07 2.35
N THR A 85 8.01 10.40 2.43
CA THR A 85 7.12 11.07 3.42
C THR A 85 5.66 11.18 2.98
N GLY A 86 5.14 10.21 2.23
CA GLY A 86 3.74 10.19 1.82
C GLY A 86 3.38 8.88 1.13
N PRO A 87 2.13 8.41 1.21
CA PRO A 87 1.76 7.06 0.78
C PRO A 87 1.97 6.87 -0.73
N GLY A 88 1.64 7.86 -1.56
CA GLY A 88 1.95 7.82 -2.99
C GLY A 88 3.44 7.85 -3.29
N LYS A 89 4.24 8.47 -2.41
CA LYS A 89 5.69 8.46 -2.55
C LYS A 89 6.29 7.11 -2.22
N VAL A 90 5.77 6.45 -1.19
CA VAL A 90 6.12 5.07 -0.84
C VAL A 90 5.82 4.15 -2.01
N GLY A 91 4.61 4.21 -2.57
CA GLY A 91 4.23 3.39 -3.72
C GLY A 91 5.19 3.57 -4.90
N GLN A 92 5.52 4.81 -5.25
CA GLN A 92 6.47 5.12 -6.33
C GLN A 92 7.90 4.64 -6.00
N ALA A 93 8.42 4.91 -4.80
CA ALA A 93 9.76 4.52 -4.38
C ALA A 93 9.95 2.99 -4.42
N LEU A 94 8.93 2.24 -4.00
CA LEU A 94 8.96 0.78 -3.99
C LEU A 94 8.64 0.16 -5.36
N GLY A 95 8.23 0.95 -6.36
CA GLY A 95 7.88 0.45 -7.69
C GLY A 95 6.62 -0.42 -7.68
N ILE A 96 5.70 -0.18 -6.74
CA ILE A 96 4.49 -0.97 -6.58
C ILE A 96 3.45 -0.54 -7.62
N THR A 97 2.92 -1.53 -8.34
CA THR A 97 1.77 -1.42 -9.25
C THR A 97 0.55 -2.09 -8.64
N THR A 98 -0.63 -1.92 -9.24
CA THR A 98 -1.85 -2.61 -8.79
C THR A 98 -1.80 -4.13 -8.96
N GLU A 99 -0.85 -4.66 -9.73
CA GLU A 99 -0.64 -6.10 -9.92
C GLU A 99 -0.16 -6.79 -8.65
N TRP A 100 0.43 -6.03 -7.72
CA TRP A 100 0.82 -6.54 -6.40
C TRP A 100 -0.37 -6.75 -5.46
N SER A 101 -1.59 -6.35 -5.83
CA SER A 101 -2.76 -6.58 -5.00
C SER A 101 -3.02 -8.09 -4.86
N ASN A 102 -3.37 -8.54 -3.66
CA ASN A 102 -3.41 -9.94 -3.22
C ASN A 102 -2.05 -10.64 -3.10
N HIS A 103 -0.91 -9.97 -3.28
CA HIS A 103 0.38 -10.63 -3.03
C HIS A 103 0.57 -10.87 -1.51
N PRO A 104 0.96 -12.08 -1.07
CA PRO A 104 1.33 -12.32 0.33
C PRO A 104 2.61 -11.56 0.69
N LEU A 105 2.58 -10.71 1.73
CA LEU A 105 3.74 -9.86 2.11
C LEU A 105 4.71 -10.55 3.06
N TYR A 106 4.44 -11.81 3.43
CA TYR A 106 5.31 -12.65 4.25
C TYR A 106 6.12 -13.65 3.40
N THR A 107 6.04 -13.57 2.08
CA THR A 107 6.90 -14.29 1.15
C THR A 107 7.65 -13.29 0.26
N PRO A 108 8.87 -13.62 -0.21
CA PRO A 108 9.54 -12.81 -1.23
C PRO A 108 8.66 -12.62 -2.46
N GLY A 109 8.76 -11.44 -3.09
CA GLY A 109 8.20 -11.21 -4.42
C GLY A 109 9.00 -11.97 -5.47
N ASN A 110 8.33 -12.40 -6.54
CA ASN A 110 8.99 -12.97 -7.74
C ASN A 110 9.71 -11.90 -8.55
#